data_AF-A0A433PE91-F1
#
_entry.id   AF-A0A433PE91-F1
#
_cell.length_a   1.000
_cell.length_b   1.000
_cell.length_c   1.000
_cell.angle_alpha   90.00
_cell.angle_beta   90.00
_cell.angle_gamma   90.00
#
_symmetry.space_group_name_H-M   'P 1'
#
loop_
_entity.id
_entity.type
_entity.pdbx_description
1 polymer ?
#
loop_
_entity_poly.entity_id
_entity_poly.type
_entity_poly.pdbx_seq_one_letter_code
_entity_poly.pdbx_strand_id
1 'polypeptide(L)'
;MATDSLINPFAEQFAFAPSLDARRKLVESELIAGTEDYLVYTSLIDLQLLQERYEARLAAGTHFETVITPTPEEQSALERLRLMVESRKLYLHYRRWDEIENKFHLLNYAYEPQKSIDYLKQTLKLEFNHAPPSMTEEGQDQSVDTTASNTISPTLVESFSDLPRFSGVFNSTDFSPRHFWPAVEVMKPDVLRAYIESLLRDRPYLNLPDFLPRLVQAIVTPSKNPHGTSPSTLPGYSLIILETLRNLTLPQLRELRALVPIITTNINYVKAMLYKLSPNLDVCPDTEDQSQAKTITLDDTEQEAFLRRVLDFAESLDQTYNDLKMNTLYAWLKFNIEMGKWDEEAFLRYVRIPKRSSIYSTDYVSKTAPDSDIAAYGRDYGMLLIPPVTSSDDETLMTEYLTQYFLRHHSYDAFVGLLELNDYIQPLFARTMLTALVGDAAAWIPMLGKDKAIKAQALNTLTELSFTPMSSRPGRRFAPGDDVRIGLRIKNVRTLTVREFRIDTVAYYRQKLAEFDERIDLDGLTPARERTVEYRNRPAVERHEETLEFGEVLEEVEGVVVRVQADDYHGLTGRGLWVVDFVGGRQSCRAVIAKVSW
;
A
#
# COMPACT_ATOMS: atom_id res chain seq x y z
N MET A 1 -5.42 -30.07 -5.97
CA MET A 1 -5.04 -29.34 -7.19
C MET A 1 -6.28 -28.68 -7.74
N ALA A 2 -6.64 -27.53 -7.17
CA ALA A 2 -7.53 -26.56 -7.79
C ALA A 2 -6.64 -25.34 -8.01
N THR A 3 -6.47 -24.97 -9.27
CA THR A 3 -5.78 -23.74 -9.66
C THR A 3 -6.78 -22.61 -9.51
N ASP A 4 -6.63 -21.79 -8.47
CA ASP A 4 -7.38 -20.54 -8.36
C ASP A 4 -6.97 -19.64 -9.53
N SER A 5 -7.92 -19.43 -10.45
CA SER A 5 -7.73 -18.60 -11.63
C SER A 5 -7.60 -17.14 -11.21
N LEU A 6 -6.54 -16.47 -11.66
CA LEU A 6 -6.23 -15.04 -11.46
C LEU A 6 -7.22 -14.08 -12.16
N ILE A 7 -8.38 -14.58 -12.60
CA ILE A 7 -9.32 -13.90 -13.49
C ILE A 7 -10.68 -13.83 -12.80
N ASN A 8 -11.33 -12.67 -12.85
CA ASN A 8 -12.71 -12.49 -12.37
C ASN A 8 -13.57 -13.68 -12.87
N PRO A 9 -14.24 -14.44 -11.98
CA PRO A 9 -14.93 -15.67 -12.34
C PRO A 9 -16.00 -15.45 -13.41
N PHE A 10 -16.67 -14.28 -13.42
CA PHE A 10 -17.58 -13.91 -14.50
C PHE A 10 -16.85 -13.67 -15.82
N ALA A 11 -15.72 -12.95 -15.80
CA ALA A 11 -14.92 -12.68 -16.99
C ALA A 11 -14.37 -13.97 -17.61
N GLU A 12 -13.97 -14.93 -16.78
CA GLU A 12 -13.51 -16.25 -17.19
C GLU A 12 -14.65 -17.05 -17.85
N GLN A 13 -15.82 -17.11 -17.20
CA GLN A 13 -17.00 -17.77 -17.78
C GLN A 13 -17.45 -17.12 -19.08
N PHE A 14 -17.44 -15.78 -19.15
CA PHE A 14 -17.75 -15.02 -20.36
C PHE A 14 -16.77 -15.33 -21.49
N ALA A 15 -15.45 -15.37 -21.20
CA ALA A 15 -14.42 -15.70 -22.17
C ALA A 15 -14.57 -17.13 -22.72
N PHE A 16 -14.90 -18.10 -21.86
CA PHE A 16 -15.06 -19.50 -22.26
C PHE A 16 -16.46 -19.89 -22.76
N ALA A 17 -17.42 -18.96 -22.76
CA ALA A 17 -18.76 -19.21 -23.28
C ALA A 17 -18.71 -19.58 -24.80
N PRO A 18 -19.44 -20.63 -25.21
CA PRO A 18 -19.26 -21.25 -26.54
C PRO A 18 -19.90 -20.49 -27.71
N SER A 19 -20.73 -19.47 -27.46
CA SER A 19 -21.39 -18.68 -28.50
C SER A 19 -21.80 -17.29 -28.00
N LEU A 20 -22.11 -16.38 -28.94
CA LEU A 20 -22.68 -15.06 -28.62
C LEU A 20 -23.99 -15.17 -27.83
N ASP A 21 -24.85 -16.13 -28.15
CA ASP A 21 -26.09 -16.39 -27.41
C ASP A 21 -25.82 -16.87 -25.97
N ALA A 22 -24.79 -17.70 -25.77
CA ALA A 22 -24.39 -18.13 -24.44
C ALA A 22 -23.83 -16.95 -23.62
N ARG A 23 -23.04 -16.08 -24.24
CA ARG A 23 -22.53 -14.84 -23.61
C ARG A 23 -23.66 -13.88 -23.25
N ARG A 24 -24.65 -13.71 -24.13
CA ARG A 24 -25.81 -12.85 -23.89
C ARG A 24 -26.64 -13.35 -22.71
N LYS A 25 -26.93 -14.65 -22.66
CA LYS A 25 -27.65 -15.26 -21.53
C LYS A 25 -26.88 -15.12 -20.22
N LEU A 26 -25.56 -15.29 -20.23
CA LEU A 26 -24.71 -15.13 -19.05
C LEU A 26 -24.77 -13.70 -18.50
N VAL A 27 -24.65 -12.69 -19.37
CA VAL A 27 -24.76 -11.28 -18.99
C VAL A 27 -26.15 -10.96 -18.43
N GLU A 28 -27.21 -11.46 -19.07
CA GLU A 28 -28.60 -11.23 -18.62
C GLU A 28 -28.94 -11.94 -17.30
N SER A 29 -28.29 -13.08 -17.00
CA SER A 29 -28.56 -13.86 -15.78
C SER A 29 -27.75 -13.44 -14.56
N GLU A 30 -26.50 -12.99 -14.76
CA GLU A 30 -25.57 -12.75 -13.64
C GLU A 30 -25.26 -11.26 -13.41
N LEU A 31 -25.47 -10.39 -14.40
CA LEU A 31 -25.25 -8.96 -14.26
C LEU A 31 -26.56 -8.17 -14.16
N ILE A 32 -26.58 -7.15 -13.30
CA ILE A 32 -27.76 -6.32 -13.08
C ILE A 32 -27.86 -5.27 -14.20
N ALA A 33 -29.00 -5.22 -14.89
CA ALA A 33 -29.24 -4.26 -15.96
C ALA A 33 -29.02 -2.80 -15.50
N GLY A 34 -28.27 -2.03 -16.28
CA GLY A 34 -27.93 -0.64 -15.99
C GLY A 34 -26.69 -0.42 -15.11
N THR A 35 -26.06 -1.50 -14.63
CA THR A 35 -24.72 -1.42 -14.02
C THR A 35 -23.62 -1.27 -15.07
N GLU A 36 -22.44 -0.80 -14.66
CA GLU A 36 -21.30 -0.58 -15.55
C GLU A 36 -20.86 -1.89 -16.24
N ASP A 37 -20.66 -2.97 -15.47
CA ASP A 37 -20.26 -4.26 -16.02
C ASP A 37 -21.28 -4.78 -17.03
N TYR A 38 -22.58 -4.64 -16.73
CA TYR A 38 -23.63 -5.02 -17.67
C TYR A 38 -23.50 -4.29 -19.02
N LEU A 39 -23.23 -2.99 -18.99
CA LEU A 39 -23.06 -2.18 -20.20
C LEU A 39 -21.79 -2.55 -20.97
N VAL A 40 -20.68 -2.78 -20.27
CA VAL A 40 -19.39 -3.17 -20.87
C VAL A 40 -19.52 -4.52 -21.58
N TYR A 41 -19.99 -5.56 -20.89
CA TYR A 41 -20.06 -6.91 -21.47
C TYR A 41 -21.11 -7.01 -22.57
N THR A 42 -22.23 -6.27 -22.47
CA THR A 42 -23.21 -6.17 -23.56
C THR A 42 -22.59 -5.52 -24.80
N SER A 43 -21.78 -4.47 -24.62
CA SER A 43 -21.08 -3.78 -25.72
C SER A 43 -20.04 -4.67 -26.39
N LEU A 44 -19.35 -5.52 -25.62
CA LEU A 44 -18.40 -6.49 -26.17
C LEU A 44 -19.09 -7.55 -27.04
N ILE A 45 -20.28 -8.01 -26.65
CA ILE A 45 -21.10 -8.93 -27.47
C ILE A 45 -21.48 -8.26 -28.79
N ASP A 46 -21.96 -7.01 -28.74
CA ASP A 46 -22.38 -6.28 -29.93
C ASP A 46 -21.19 -5.97 -30.87
N LEU A 47 -20.01 -5.63 -30.32
CA LEU A 47 -18.78 -5.47 -31.12
C LEU A 47 -18.33 -6.78 -31.77
N GLN A 48 -18.39 -7.89 -31.03
CA GLN A 48 -18.01 -9.19 -31.55
C GLN A 48 -18.95 -9.63 -32.67
N LEU A 49 -20.25 -9.40 -32.54
CA LEU A 49 -21.21 -9.63 -33.62
C LEU A 49 -20.82 -8.86 -34.89
N LEU A 50 -20.50 -7.57 -34.78
CA LEU A 50 -20.09 -6.76 -35.93
C LEU A 50 -18.76 -7.25 -36.54
N GLN A 51 -17.81 -7.66 -35.71
CA GLN A 51 -16.53 -8.23 -36.12
C GLN A 51 -16.72 -9.54 -36.91
N GLU A 52 -17.47 -10.50 -36.37
CA GLU A 52 -17.71 -11.80 -37.02
C GLU A 52 -18.41 -11.62 -38.38
N ARG A 53 -19.36 -10.69 -38.46
CA ARG A 53 -20.04 -10.37 -39.72
C ARG A 53 -19.12 -9.67 -40.72
N TYR A 54 -18.23 -8.80 -40.26
CA TYR A 54 -17.21 -8.17 -41.11
C TYR A 54 -16.25 -9.21 -41.68
N GLU A 55 -15.73 -10.11 -40.85
CA GLU A 55 -14.83 -11.19 -41.27
C GLU A 55 -15.50 -12.16 -42.25
N ALA A 56 -16.77 -12.52 -42.02
CA ALA A 56 -17.54 -13.36 -42.93
C ALA A 56 -17.68 -12.71 -44.33
N ARG A 57 -17.82 -11.38 -44.41
CA ARG A 57 -17.90 -10.65 -45.68
C ARG A 57 -16.57 -10.59 -46.40
N LEU A 58 -15.47 -10.39 -45.68
CA LEU A 58 -14.12 -10.47 -46.25
C LEU A 58 -13.86 -11.87 -46.82
N ALA A 59 -14.23 -12.91 -46.08
CA ALA A 59 -14.12 -14.30 -46.55
C ALA A 59 -14.99 -14.59 -47.79
N ALA A 60 -16.13 -13.90 -47.92
CA ALA A 60 -17.00 -13.96 -49.10
C ALA A 60 -16.50 -13.11 -50.30
N GLY A 61 -15.36 -12.40 -50.16
CA GLY A 61 -14.74 -11.61 -51.23
C GLY A 61 -15.23 -10.17 -51.34
N THR A 62 -15.95 -9.64 -50.35
CA THR A 62 -16.37 -8.24 -50.33
C THR A 62 -15.18 -7.34 -50.03
N HIS A 63 -14.92 -6.34 -50.88
CA HIS A 63 -13.86 -5.35 -50.65
C HIS A 63 -14.17 -4.45 -49.44
N PHE A 64 -13.15 -4.12 -48.65
CA PHE A 64 -13.27 -3.34 -47.41
C PHE A 64 -13.82 -1.91 -47.61
N GLU A 65 -13.73 -1.37 -48.83
CA GLU A 65 -14.23 -0.03 -49.20
C GLU A 65 -15.73 -0.02 -49.54
N THR A 66 -16.36 -1.19 -49.60
CA THR A 66 -17.76 -1.32 -50.01
C THR A 66 -18.68 -0.97 -48.84
N VAL A 67 -19.50 0.07 -48.99
CA VAL A 67 -20.51 0.44 -47.99
C VAL A 67 -21.66 -0.57 -48.02
N ILE A 68 -22.00 -1.13 -46.86
CA ILE A 68 -22.96 -2.23 -46.72
C ILE A 68 -24.21 -1.75 -45.99
N THR A 69 -25.39 -2.22 -46.43
CA THR A 69 -26.63 -2.04 -45.66
C THR A 69 -26.67 -3.05 -44.51
N PRO A 70 -26.82 -2.61 -43.25
CA PRO A 70 -26.80 -3.51 -42.10
C PRO A 70 -28.01 -4.45 -42.12
N THR A 71 -27.80 -5.70 -41.69
CA THR A 71 -28.90 -6.60 -41.38
C THR A 71 -29.68 -6.08 -40.16
N PRO A 72 -30.93 -6.51 -39.91
CA PRO A 72 -31.72 -6.05 -38.76
C PRO A 72 -31.01 -6.26 -37.41
N GLU A 73 -30.22 -7.34 -37.31
CA GLU A 73 -29.44 -7.67 -36.11
C GLU A 73 -28.26 -6.70 -35.93
N GLU A 74 -27.53 -6.40 -37.01
CA GLU A 74 -26.41 -5.44 -37.01
C GLU A 74 -26.91 -4.03 -36.78
N GLN A 75 -28.05 -3.65 -37.35
CA GLN A 75 -28.66 -2.35 -37.13
C GLN A 75 -29.00 -2.15 -35.65
N SER A 76 -29.56 -3.18 -35.00
CA SER A 76 -29.88 -3.14 -33.58
C SER A 76 -28.61 -3.02 -32.71
N ALA A 77 -27.52 -3.70 -33.08
CA ALA A 77 -26.23 -3.59 -32.39
C ALA A 77 -25.58 -2.21 -32.57
N LEU A 78 -25.61 -1.66 -33.79
CA LEU A 78 -25.10 -0.32 -34.10
C LEU A 78 -25.86 0.77 -33.32
N GLU A 79 -27.19 0.65 -33.21
CA GLU A 79 -28.02 1.59 -32.44
C GLU A 79 -27.70 1.53 -30.94
N ARG A 80 -27.56 0.34 -30.35
CA ARG A 80 -27.19 0.18 -28.94
C ARG A 80 -25.79 0.73 -28.64
N LEU A 81 -24.80 0.39 -29.47
CA LEU A 81 -23.43 0.89 -29.31
C LEU A 81 -23.37 2.42 -29.48
N ARG A 82 -24.14 3.00 -30.41
CA ARG A 82 -24.23 4.46 -30.59
C ARG A 82 -24.81 5.15 -29.35
N LEU A 83 -25.94 4.65 -28.83
CA LEU A 83 -26.55 5.19 -27.61
C LEU A 83 -25.59 5.09 -26.42
N MET A 84 -24.85 3.99 -26.31
CA MET A 84 -23.85 3.80 -25.28
C MET A 84 -22.72 4.84 -25.39
N VAL A 85 -22.11 4.99 -26.57
CA VAL A 85 -21.03 5.98 -26.81
C VAL A 85 -21.51 7.41 -26.55
N GLU A 86 -22.75 7.75 -26.91
CA GLU A 86 -23.33 9.08 -26.63
C GLU A 86 -23.59 9.32 -25.13
N SER A 87 -23.92 8.27 -24.38
CA SER A 87 -24.17 8.34 -22.92
C SER A 87 -22.88 8.43 -22.07
N ARG A 88 -21.69 8.38 -22.69
CA ARG A 88 -20.36 8.40 -22.06
C ARG A 88 -20.16 9.49 -21.00
N LYS A 89 -20.82 10.65 -21.12
CA LYS A 89 -20.67 11.77 -20.18
C LYS A 89 -21.21 11.48 -18.76
N LEU A 90 -21.99 10.42 -18.59
CA LEU A 90 -22.60 10.05 -17.30
C LEU A 90 -21.74 9.09 -16.46
N TYR A 91 -20.70 8.49 -17.05
CA TYR A 91 -19.87 7.47 -16.40
C TYR A 91 -18.38 7.88 -16.52
N LEU A 92 -17.69 7.99 -15.38
CA LEU A 92 -16.33 8.57 -15.28
C LEU A 92 -15.26 7.76 -16.05
N HIS A 93 -14.17 8.46 -16.42
CA HIS A 93 -13.06 8.01 -17.26
C HIS A 93 -12.48 6.62 -16.89
N TYR A 94 -12.72 5.64 -17.75
CA TYR A 94 -12.07 4.32 -17.71
C TYR A 94 -11.43 4.00 -19.06
N ARG A 95 -10.19 3.49 -19.04
CA ARG A 95 -9.39 3.14 -20.24
C ARG A 95 -10.09 2.12 -21.17
N ARG A 96 -10.93 1.24 -20.61
CA ARG A 96 -11.70 0.23 -21.37
C ARG A 96 -12.80 0.85 -22.24
N TRP A 97 -13.36 2.00 -21.86
CA TRP A 97 -14.38 2.69 -22.64
C TRP A 97 -13.81 3.26 -23.95
N ASP A 98 -12.60 3.83 -23.88
CA ASP A 98 -11.90 4.32 -25.06
C ASP A 98 -11.63 3.18 -26.06
N GLU A 99 -11.31 1.97 -25.58
CA GLU A 99 -11.07 0.81 -26.44
C GLU A 99 -12.35 0.34 -27.16
N ILE A 100 -13.49 0.32 -26.46
CA ILE A 100 -14.79 -0.05 -27.04
C ILE A 100 -15.24 0.99 -28.07
N GLU A 101 -15.11 2.28 -27.75
CA GLU A 101 -15.46 3.39 -28.65
C GLU A 101 -14.60 3.37 -29.92
N ASN A 102 -13.28 3.22 -29.77
CA ASN A 102 -12.37 3.11 -30.91
C ASN A 102 -12.73 1.92 -31.80
N LYS A 103 -12.98 0.73 -31.21
CA LYS A 103 -13.38 -0.47 -31.95
C LYS A 103 -14.73 -0.29 -32.66
N PHE A 104 -15.70 0.35 -32.01
CA PHE A 104 -16.98 0.67 -32.62
C PHE A 104 -16.79 1.55 -33.86
N HIS A 105 -16.07 2.67 -33.74
CA HIS A 105 -15.85 3.57 -34.88
C HIS A 105 -15.08 2.93 -36.02
N LEU A 106 -14.13 2.02 -35.74
CA LEU A 106 -13.43 1.27 -36.78
C LEU A 106 -14.37 0.29 -37.51
N LEU A 107 -15.16 -0.51 -36.78
CA LEU A 107 -16.11 -1.45 -37.37
C LEU A 107 -17.27 -0.74 -38.08
N ASN A 108 -17.63 0.47 -37.63
CA ASN A 108 -18.66 1.30 -38.24
C ASN A 108 -18.27 1.82 -39.62
N TYR A 109 -16.99 1.74 -40.01
CA TYR A 109 -16.51 2.21 -41.32
C TYR A 109 -17.25 1.52 -42.48
N ALA A 110 -17.58 0.24 -42.34
CA ALA A 110 -18.29 -0.54 -43.35
C ALA A 110 -19.73 -0.05 -43.60
N TYR A 111 -20.31 0.72 -42.68
CA TYR A 111 -21.69 1.21 -42.75
C TYR A 111 -21.74 2.73 -42.98
N GLU A 112 -20.92 3.49 -42.24
CA GLU A 112 -20.87 4.95 -42.27
C GLU A 112 -19.41 5.45 -42.31
N PRO A 113 -18.72 5.31 -43.45
CA PRO A 113 -17.27 5.54 -43.55
C PRO A 113 -16.86 6.97 -43.19
N GLN A 114 -17.69 7.96 -43.53
CA GLN A 114 -17.39 9.36 -43.25
C GLN A 114 -17.32 9.64 -41.74
N LYS A 115 -18.21 9.04 -40.93
CA LYS A 115 -18.18 9.24 -39.48
C LYS A 115 -16.95 8.60 -38.85
N SER A 116 -16.51 7.45 -39.34
CA SER A 116 -15.29 6.79 -38.90
C SER A 116 -14.04 7.60 -39.29
N ILE A 117 -14.02 8.17 -40.50
CA ILE A 117 -12.93 9.04 -40.96
C ILE A 117 -12.89 10.32 -40.11
N ASP A 118 -14.02 10.97 -39.88
CA ASP A 118 -14.08 12.20 -39.08
C ASP A 118 -13.65 11.93 -37.62
N TYR A 119 -14.06 10.79 -37.06
CA TYR A 119 -13.59 10.32 -35.76
C TYR A 119 -12.06 10.14 -35.74
N LEU A 120 -11.49 9.43 -36.72
CA LEU A 120 -10.04 9.23 -36.80
C LEU A 120 -9.27 10.55 -36.97
N LYS A 121 -9.79 11.49 -37.77
CA LYS A 121 -9.21 12.82 -37.93
C LYS A 121 -9.18 13.57 -36.60
N GLN A 122 -10.27 13.52 -35.84
CA GLN A 122 -10.38 14.19 -34.55
C GLN A 122 -9.48 13.52 -33.49
N THR A 123 -9.52 12.20 -33.39
CA THR A 123 -8.78 11.42 -32.37
C THR A 123 -7.27 11.45 -32.60
N LEU A 124 -6.82 11.33 -33.85
CA LEU A 124 -5.40 11.36 -34.22
C LEU A 124 -4.89 12.77 -34.54
N LYS A 125 -5.76 13.80 -34.44
CA LYS A 125 -5.44 15.20 -34.76
C LYS A 125 -4.80 15.37 -36.14
N LEU A 126 -5.35 14.70 -37.15
CA LEU A 126 -4.82 14.74 -38.52
C LEU A 126 -5.21 16.07 -39.19
N GLU A 127 -4.22 16.92 -39.42
CA GLU A 127 -4.38 18.13 -40.22
C GLU A 127 -3.90 17.86 -41.66
N PHE A 128 -4.80 17.98 -42.64
CA PHE A 128 -4.48 17.84 -44.07
C PHE A 128 -4.25 19.22 -44.74
N ASN A 129 -3.78 20.18 -43.97
CA ASN A 129 -3.50 21.56 -44.36
C ASN A 129 -2.08 21.72 -44.93
N HIS A 130 -1.51 20.65 -45.50
CA HIS A 130 -0.19 20.71 -46.12
C HIS A 130 -0.25 21.62 -47.35
N ALA A 131 0.31 22.82 -47.23
CA ALA A 131 0.64 23.62 -48.40
C ALA A 131 1.90 23.03 -49.04
N PRO A 132 2.00 22.97 -50.39
CA PRO A 132 3.29 22.72 -51.02
C PRO A 132 4.29 23.74 -50.48
N PRO A 133 5.55 23.35 -50.18
CA PRO A 133 6.53 24.30 -49.70
C PRO A 133 6.63 25.47 -50.67
N SER A 134 6.59 26.69 -50.13
CA SER A 134 6.78 27.91 -50.89
C SER A 134 8.07 27.78 -51.70
N MET A 135 7.96 27.72 -53.03
CA MET A 135 9.14 27.81 -53.90
C MET A 135 9.77 29.17 -53.70
N THR A 136 10.74 29.20 -52.79
CA THR A 136 11.61 30.35 -52.55
C THR A 136 13.01 29.85 -52.81
N GLU A 137 13.57 30.40 -53.88
CA GLU A 137 14.94 30.26 -54.37
C GLU A 137 15.26 28.97 -55.15
N GLU A 138 15.13 29.08 -56.48
CA GLU A 138 15.94 28.34 -57.45
C GLU A 138 17.43 28.52 -57.10
N GLY A 139 18.01 27.55 -56.40
CA GLY A 139 19.40 27.61 -56.01
C GLY A 139 19.83 26.39 -55.22
N GLN A 140 20.18 25.31 -55.94
CA GLN A 140 20.84 24.09 -55.45
C GLN A 140 19.95 23.00 -54.82
N ASP A 141 19.00 22.49 -55.58
CA ASP A 141 18.65 21.07 -55.44
C ASP A 141 19.83 20.24 -56.00
N GLN A 142 20.66 19.72 -55.11
CA GLN A 142 21.45 18.54 -55.42
C GLN A 142 20.44 17.41 -55.64
N SER A 143 20.33 16.95 -56.89
CA SER A 143 19.59 15.75 -57.24
C SER A 143 20.19 14.56 -56.49
N VAL A 144 19.63 14.23 -55.33
CA VAL A 144 19.86 12.93 -54.72
C VAL A 144 18.84 11.99 -55.34
N ASP A 145 19.21 11.43 -56.49
CA ASP A 145 18.65 10.18 -56.99
C ASP A 145 19.04 9.06 -56.01
N THR A 146 18.39 9.03 -54.84
CA THR A 146 18.39 7.83 -54.02
C THR A 146 17.20 7.00 -54.44
N THR A 147 17.47 6.02 -55.31
CA THR A 147 16.72 4.77 -55.32
C THR A 147 16.44 4.38 -53.87
N ALA A 148 15.16 4.21 -53.52
CA ALA A 148 14.71 3.80 -52.19
C ALA A 148 15.39 2.47 -51.82
N SER A 149 16.54 2.58 -51.17
CA SER A 149 17.25 1.47 -50.56
C SER A 149 16.69 1.34 -49.16
N ASN A 150 16.05 0.21 -48.86
CA ASN A 150 15.48 -0.13 -47.55
C ASN A 150 16.57 -0.39 -46.48
N THR A 151 17.76 0.15 -46.68
CA THR A 151 18.92 -0.01 -45.80
C THR A 151 19.35 1.38 -45.36
N ILE A 152 19.15 1.68 -44.08
CA ILE A 152 19.62 2.93 -43.46
C ILE A 152 21.15 2.95 -43.60
N SER A 153 21.68 3.93 -44.34
CA SER A 153 23.13 4.09 -44.52
C SER A 153 23.81 4.34 -43.16
N PRO A 154 24.99 3.75 -42.89
CA PRO A 154 25.73 3.96 -41.65
C PRO A 154 26.06 5.45 -41.41
N THR A 155 26.24 6.21 -42.48
CA THR A 155 26.47 7.67 -42.45
C THR A 155 25.28 8.47 -41.91
N LEU A 156 24.05 7.97 -42.05
CA LEU A 156 22.86 8.57 -41.41
C LEU A 156 22.93 8.40 -39.89
N VAL A 157 23.36 7.22 -39.41
CA VAL A 157 23.56 6.92 -37.98
C VAL A 157 24.68 7.78 -37.38
N GLU A 158 25.76 8.04 -38.14
CA GLU A 158 26.84 8.93 -37.72
C GLU A 158 26.38 10.40 -37.62
N SER A 159 25.51 10.86 -38.54
CA SER A 159 24.94 12.21 -38.48
C SER A 159 23.87 12.40 -37.39
N PHE A 160 23.34 11.32 -36.80
CA PHE A 160 22.50 11.38 -35.59
C PHE A 160 23.28 11.75 -34.31
N SER A 161 24.62 11.63 -34.30
CA SER A 161 25.45 11.96 -33.12
C SER A 161 25.60 13.48 -32.85
N ASP A 162 25.23 14.32 -33.82
CA ASP A 162 25.36 15.79 -33.77
C ASP A 162 24.05 16.54 -33.47
N LEU A 163 23.18 15.95 -32.64
CA LEU A 163 21.83 16.48 -32.40
C LEU A 163 21.58 17.06 -30.99
N PRO A 164 22.06 18.29 -30.68
CA PRO A 164 21.55 19.10 -29.57
C PRO A 164 20.06 19.45 -29.70
N ARG A 165 19.46 19.36 -30.90
CA ARG A 165 18.08 19.78 -31.19
C ARG A 165 17.01 18.76 -30.76
N PHE A 166 17.40 17.52 -30.38
CA PHE A 166 16.45 16.46 -30.04
C PHE A 166 16.05 16.38 -28.56
N SER A 167 16.69 17.14 -27.65
CA SER A 167 16.24 17.19 -26.25
C SER A 167 14.78 17.63 -26.12
N GLY A 168 14.31 18.52 -27.01
CA GLY A 168 12.90 18.91 -27.10
C GLY A 168 12.01 17.89 -27.81
N VAL A 169 12.57 16.98 -28.62
CA VAL A 169 11.83 15.98 -29.41
C VAL A 169 11.43 14.78 -28.55
N PHE A 170 12.25 14.37 -27.58
CA PHE A 170 11.89 13.28 -26.65
C PHE A 170 10.77 13.64 -25.67
N ASN A 171 10.35 14.91 -25.65
CA ASN A 171 9.20 15.40 -24.88
C ASN A 171 7.93 15.53 -25.73
N SER A 172 7.97 15.28 -27.05
CA SER A 172 6.78 15.34 -27.90
C SER A 172 6.04 13.99 -27.91
N THR A 173 4.71 14.03 -27.85
CA THR A 173 3.83 12.84 -27.84
C THR A 173 3.86 12.04 -29.15
N ASP A 174 4.44 12.61 -30.21
CA ASP A 174 4.39 12.06 -31.57
C ASP A 174 5.61 11.20 -31.93
N PHE A 175 6.58 11.09 -31.02
CA PHE A 175 7.84 10.39 -31.27
C PHE A 175 8.00 9.17 -30.37
N SER A 176 8.23 7.98 -30.95
CA SER A 176 8.52 6.80 -30.13
C SER A 176 10.04 6.56 -30.02
N PRO A 177 10.64 6.70 -28.82
CA PRO A 177 12.07 6.56 -28.60
C PRO A 177 12.59 5.16 -28.95
N ARG A 178 11.74 4.13 -28.98
CA ARG A 178 12.13 2.73 -29.21
C ARG A 178 13.01 2.44 -30.45
N HIS A 179 12.93 3.24 -31.51
CA HIS A 179 13.66 2.96 -32.76
C HIS A 179 15.16 3.32 -32.69
N PHE A 180 15.60 4.02 -31.65
CA PHE A 180 16.97 4.54 -31.55
C PHE A 180 17.87 3.76 -30.58
N TRP A 181 17.39 2.63 -30.03
CA TRP A 181 18.21 1.82 -29.12
C TRP A 181 19.56 1.41 -29.71
N PRO A 182 19.68 1.01 -31.00
CA PRO A 182 20.98 0.71 -31.60
C PRO A 182 21.93 1.91 -31.68
N ALA A 183 21.41 3.14 -31.66
CA ALA A 183 22.22 4.36 -31.76
C ALA A 183 22.75 4.87 -30.41
N VAL A 184 22.39 4.24 -29.28
CA VAL A 184 22.83 4.68 -27.93
C VAL A 184 24.34 4.67 -27.77
N GLU A 185 25.05 3.88 -28.56
CA GLU A 185 26.52 3.78 -28.50
C GLU A 185 27.23 5.07 -28.90
N VAL A 186 26.62 5.83 -29.82
CA VAL A 186 27.17 7.07 -30.37
C VAL A 186 26.55 8.34 -29.76
N MET A 187 25.56 8.19 -28.88
CA MET A 187 24.87 9.32 -28.25
C MET A 187 25.78 10.05 -27.25
N LYS A 188 25.75 11.39 -27.32
CA LYS A 188 26.38 12.25 -26.31
C LYS A 188 25.67 12.09 -24.96
N PRO A 189 26.36 12.28 -23.81
CA PRO A 189 25.78 11.99 -22.48
C PRO A 189 24.42 12.63 -22.20
N ASP A 190 24.22 13.90 -22.56
CA ASP A 190 22.95 14.60 -22.32
C ASP A 190 21.80 14.03 -23.15
N VAL A 191 22.08 13.69 -24.41
CA VAL A 191 21.11 13.07 -25.33
C VAL A 191 20.77 11.67 -24.86
N LEU A 192 21.77 10.89 -24.43
CA LEU A 192 21.58 9.55 -23.89
C LEU A 192 20.68 9.56 -22.64
N ARG A 193 20.86 10.54 -21.74
CA ARG A 193 20.01 10.68 -20.55
C ARG A 193 18.56 11.01 -20.93
N ALA A 194 18.34 12.04 -21.73
CA ALA A 194 16.99 12.42 -22.17
C ALA A 194 16.29 11.26 -22.90
N TYR A 195 17.05 10.52 -23.72
CA TYR A 195 16.58 9.34 -24.41
C TYR A 195 16.15 8.22 -23.47
N ILE A 196 17.01 7.83 -22.52
CA ILE A 196 16.70 6.78 -21.53
C ILE A 196 15.51 7.17 -20.66
N GLU A 197 15.43 8.44 -20.25
CA GLU A 197 14.31 8.95 -19.45
C GLU A 197 12.98 8.82 -20.21
N SER A 198 12.94 9.28 -21.46
CA SER A 198 11.78 9.15 -22.35
C SER A 198 11.43 7.68 -22.62
N LEU A 199 12.44 6.85 -22.87
CA LEU A 199 12.26 5.42 -23.11
C LEU A 199 11.65 4.70 -21.91
N LEU A 200 12.15 4.96 -20.69
CA LEU A 200 11.60 4.36 -19.46
C LEU A 200 10.21 4.88 -19.12
N ARG A 201 9.89 6.13 -19.49
CA ARG A 201 8.56 6.72 -19.32
C ARG A 201 7.53 6.01 -20.21
N ASP A 202 7.88 5.77 -21.47
CA ASP A 202 7.00 5.11 -22.43
C ASP A 202 6.92 3.59 -22.23
N ARG A 203 8.01 2.97 -21.75
CA ARG A 203 8.16 1.53 -21.57
C ARG A 203 8.73 1.22 -20.19
N PRO A 204 7.88 1.16 -19.14
CA PRO A 204 8.33 0.67 -17.84
C PRO A 204 8.75 -0.80 -17.93
N TYR A 205 9.67 -1.20 -17.05
CA TYR A 205 10.20 -2.56 -16.91
C TYR A 205 10.92 -3.08 -18.16
N LEU A 206 11.64 -2.16 -18.81
CA LEU A 206 12.33 -2.43 -20.05
C LEU A 206 13.34 -3.57 -19.90
N ASN A 207 13.29 -4.55 -20.79
CA ASN A 207 14.22 -5.67 -20.85
C ASN A 207 14.90 -5.68 -22.22
N LEU A 208 15.88 -4.78 -22.41
CA LEU A 208 16.71 -4.71 -23.61
C LEU A 208 18.13 -5.19 -23.31
N PRO A 209 18.83 -5.78 -24.28
CA PRO A 209 20.25 -6.11 -24.14
C PRO A 209 21.05 -4.84 -23.85
N ASP A 210 22.02 -4.96 -22.96
CA ASP A 210 22.95 -3.89 -22.54
C ASP A 210 22.30 -2.63 -21.95
N PHE A 211 21.02 -2.70 -21.58
CA PHE A 211 20.30 -1.57 -20.98
C PHE A 211 20.96 -1.03 -19.71
N LEU A 212 21.25 -1.91 -18.75
CA LEU A 212 21.85 -1.50 -17.48
C LEU A 212 23.24 -0.89 -17.63
N PRO A 213 24.19 -1.49 -18.39
CA PRO A 213 25.46 -0.85 -18.70
C PRO A 213 25.31 0.57 -19.28
N ARG A 214 24.37 0.77 -20.21
CA ARG A 214 24.10 2.09 -20.81
C ARG A 214 23.46 3.07 -19.84
N LEU A 215 22.57 2.61 -18.96
CA LEU A 215 22.02 3.41 -17.87
C LEU A 215 23.13 3.87 -16.91
N VAL A 216 24.01 2.97 -16.49
CA VAL A 216 25.15 3.29 -15.63
C VAL A 216 26.08 4.30 -16.31
N GLN A 217 26.38 4.11 -17.60
CA GLN A 217 27.13 5.07 -18.39
C GLN A 217 26.48 6.46 -18.36
N ALA A 218 25.17 6.54 -18.55
CA ALA A 218 24.42 7.80 -18.53
C ALA A 218 24.44 8.48 -17.15
N ILE A 219 24.45 7.70 -16.06
CA ILE A 219 24.48 8.19 -14.68
C ILE A 219 25.88 8.72 -14.30
N VAL A 220 26.95 8.01 -14.65
CA VAL A 220 28.31 8.28 -14.16
C VAL A 220 29.08 9.24 -15.07
N THR A 221 28.79 9.26 -16.37
CA THR A 221 29.54 10.11 -17.32
C THR A 221 29.20 11.58 -17.11
N PRO A 222 30.18 12.49 -16.91
CA PRO A 222 29.91 13.93 -16.76
C PRO A 222 29.43 14.60 -18.06
N SER A 223 28.59 15.63 -17.90
CA SER A 223 28.12 16.47 -19.02
C SER A 223 29.00 17.72 -19.18
N LYS A 224 29.01 18.28 -20.40
CA LYS A 224 29.74 19.52 -20.74
C LYS A 224 29.16 20.77 -20.05
N ASN A 225 27.91 20.73 -19.58
CA ASN A 225 27.28 21.81 -18.83
C ASN A 225 27.08 21.38 -17.36
N PRO A 226 28.13 21.40 -16.52
CA PRO A 226 27.99 21.10 -15.10
C PRO A 226 27.28 22.28 -14.41
N HIS A 227 25.96 22.25 -14.33
CA HIS A 227 25.27 23.08 -13.36
C HIS A 227 25.66 22.59 -11.96
N GLY A 228 26.53 23.35 -11.29
CA GLY A 228 26.79 23.28 -9.85
C GLY A 228 26.92 21.86 -9.27
N THR A 229 27.85 21.05 -9.77
CA THR A 229 28.04 19.69 -9.28
C THR A 229 28.83 19.73 -7.97
N SER A 230 28.16 19.52 -6.84
CA SER A 230 28.84 19.13 -5.60
C SER A 230 29.62 17.84 -5.87
N PRO A 231 30.86 17.67 -5.35
CA PRO A 231 31.64 16.45 -5.55
C PRO A 231 30.95 15.17 -5.03
N SER A 232 29.88 15.30 -4.24
CA SER A 232 29.05 14.22 -3.73
C SER A 232 27.87 13.81 -4.63
N THR A 233 27.59 14.55 -5.72
CA THR A 233 26.40 14.32 -6.56
C THR A 233 26.77 13.65 -7.88
N LEU A 234 26.10 12.55 -8.22
CA LEU A 234 26.29 11.84 -9.48
C LEU A 234 25.97 12.75 -10.69
N PRO A 235 26.77 12.74 -11.77
CA PRO A 235 26.58 13.68 -12.89
C PRO A 235 25.24 13.53 -13.63
N GLY A 236 24.69 12.32 -13.70
CA GLY A 236 23.38 12.04 -14.30
C GLY A 236 22.23 12.05 -13.29
N TYR A 237 22.25 12.96 -12.30
CA TYR A 237 21.21 13.07 -11.27
C TYR A 237 19.78 13.21 -11.84
N SER A 238 19.63 13.70 -13.07
CA SER A 238 18.34 13.79 -13.77
C SER A 238 17.67 12.43 -13.98
N LEU A 239 18.45 11.34 -14.05
CA LEU A 239 17.94 9.98 -14.14
C LEU A 239 17.66 9.34 -12.77
N ILE A 240 18.16 9.96 -11.70
CA ILE A 240 18.02 9.47 -10.31
C ILE A 240 16.83 10.17 -9.64
N ILE A 241 15.73 10.27 -10.39
CA ILE A 241 14.44 10.73 -9.91
C ILE A 241 13.52 9.52 -9.67
N LEU A 242 12.55 9.69 -8.79
CA LEU A 242 11.70 8.59 -8.33
C LEU A 242 10.89 7.97 -9.48
N GLU A 243 10.36 8.77 -10.39
CA GLU A 243 9.54 8.30 -11.52
C GLU A 243 10.33 7.36 -12.43
N THR A 244 11.56 7.74 -12.79
CA THR A 244 12.44 6.94 -13.65
C THR A 244 12.85 5.64 -12.97
N LEU A 245 13.25 5.71 -11.69
CA LEU A 245 13.71 4.54 -10.95
C LEU A 245 12.58 3.55 -10.65
N ARG A 246 11.33 4.02 -10.46
CA ARG A 246 10.15 3.16 -10.30
C ARG A 246 9.83 2.34 -11.55
N ASN A 247 10.30 2.77 -12.72
CA ASN A 247 10.12 2.06 -13.97
C ASN A 247 11.18 0.97 -14.20
N LEU A 248 12.17 0.82 -13.31
CA LEU A 248 13.10 -0.31 -13.32
C LEU A 248 12.49 -1.52 -12.61
N THR A 249 12.90 -2.73 -13.00
CA THR A 249 12.56 -3.97 -12.28
C THR A 249 13.39 -4.11 -10.99
N LEU A 250 12.93 -4.93 -10.03
CA LEU A 250 13.68 -5.17 -8.79
C LEU A 250 15.10 -5.76 -9.04
N PRO A 251 15.30 -6.75 -9.93
CA PRO A 251 16.64 -7.21 -10.29
C PRO A 251 17.52 -6.09 -10.86
N GLN A 252 16.97 -5.24 -11.72
CA GLN A 252 17.69 -4.11 -12.30
C GLN A 252 18.13 -3.08 -11.26
N LEU A 253 17.27 -2.75 -10.28
CA LEU A 253 17.67 -1.86 -9.19
C LEU A 253 18.78 -2.46 -8.32
N ARG A 254 18.72 -3.76 -8.03
CA ARG A 254 19.77 -4.46 -7.27
C ARG A 254 21.10 -4.48 -8.02
N GLU A 255 21.07 -4.74 -9.32
CA GLU A 255 22.26 -4.71 -10.17
C GLU A 255 22.82 -3.28 -10.31
N LEU A 256 21.95 -2.28 -10.43
CA LEU A 256 22.33 -0.87 -10.45
C LEU A 256 23.09 -0.48 -9.16
N ARG A 257 22.64 -0.94 -7.99
CA ARG A 257 23.37 -0.77 -6.73
C ARG A 257 24.72 -1.49 -6.72
N ALA A 258 24.82 -2.67 -7.34
CA ALA A 258 26.10 -3.39 -7.41
C ALA A 258 27.11 -2.65 -8.29
N LEU A 259 26.65 -2.06 -9.40
CA LEU A 259 27.50 -1.32 -10.35
C LEU A 259 27.82 0.10 -9.87
N VAL A 260 26.90 0.77 -9.16
CA VAL A 260 27.04 2.13 -8.65
C VAL A 260 26.65 2.19 -7.18
N PRO A 261 27.53 1.75 -6.24
CA PRO A 261 27.19 1.63 -4.82
C PRO A 261 26.74 2.94 -4.17
N ILE A 262 27.29 4.08 -4.58
CA ILE A 262 26.94 5.40 -4.03
C ILE A 262 25.45 5.77 -4.24
N ILE A 263 24.73 5.09 -5.14
CA ILE A 263 23.29 5.33 -5.37
C ILE A 263 22.43 5.05 -4.13
N THR A 264 22.91 4.23 -3.19
CA THR A 264 22.19 3.94 -1.94
C THR A 264 22.05 5.16 -1.04
N THR A 265 22.93 6.15 -1.18
CA THR A 265 22.84 7.43 -0.46
C THR A 265 21.67 8.28 -0.95
N ASN A 266 21.11 8.00 -2.13
CA ASN A 266 20.04 8.79 -2.72
C ASN A 266 18.65 8.30 -2.29
N ILE A 267 17.86 9.20 -1.71
CA ILE A 267 16.52 8.90 -1.18
C ILE A 267 15.54 8.40 -2.26
N ASN A 268 15.67 8.84 -3.51
CA ASN A 268 14.79 8.40 -4.60
C ASN A 268 15.04 6.92 -4.95
N TYR A 269 16.30 6.48 -4.90
CA TYR A 269 16.62 5.06 -5.06
C TYR A 269 16.04 4.23 -3.93
N VAL A 270 16.19 4.68 -2.68
CA VAL A 270 15.61 4.01 -1.51
C VAL A 270 14.09 3.92 -1.62
N LYS A 271 13.40 5.01 -1.97
CA LYS A 271 11.94 5.01 -2.20
C LYS A 271 11.52 4.11 -3.36
N ALA A 272 12.27 4.07 -4.46
CA ALA A 272 11.99 3.17 -5.58
C ALA A 272 12.15 1.69 -5.17
N MET A 273 13.18 1.37 -4.39
CA MET A 273 13.36 0.02 -3.82
C MET A 273 12.21 -0.36 -2.90
N LEU A 274 11.83 0.51 -1.95
CA LEU A 274 10.69 0.28 -1.06
C LEU A 274 9.40 0.05 -1.85
N TYR A 275 9.15 0.84 -2.89
CA TYR A 275 8.01 0.65 -3.78
C TYR A 275 7.99 -0.75 -4.43
N LYS A 276 9.15 -1.28 -4.83
CA LYS A 276 9.27 -2.64 -5.38
C LYS A 276 9.18 -3.76 -4.36
N LEU A 277 9.40 -3.45 -3.09
CA LEU A 277 9.27 -4.38 -1.98
C LEU A 277 7.88 -4.38 -1.35
N SER A 278 6.99 -3.47 -1.78
CA SER A 278 5.59 -3.37 -1.35
C SER A 278 4.90 -4.73 -1.30
N PRO A 279 3.97 -4.94 -0.37
CA PRO A 279 3.23 -6.20 -0.28
C PRO A 279 2.47 -6.45 -1.58
N ASN A 280 2.15 -7.72 -1.84
CA ASN A 280 1.28 -8.05 -2.95
C ASN A 280 -0.15 -7.57 -2.65
N LEU A 281 -0.56 -6.46 -3.27
CA LEU A 281 -1.90 -5.90 -3.09
C LEU A 281 -3.00 -6.77 -3.72
N ASP A 282 -2.65 -7.70 -4.62
CA ASP A 282 -3.62 -8.65 -5.19
C ASP A 282 -4.07 -9.72 -4.17
N VAL A 283 -3.34 -9.83 -3.04
CA VAL A 283 -3.70 -10.70 -1.90
C VAL A 283 -4.46 -9.90 -0.82
N CYS A 284 -4.69 -8.60 -1.03
CA CYS A 284 -5.51 -7.78 -0.14
C CYS A 284 -6.99 -7.98 -0.47
N PRO A 285 -7.83 -8.40 0.49
CA PRO A 285 -9.25 -8.55 0.21
C PRO A 285 -9.97 -7.21 -0.03
N ASP A 286 -9.48 -6.09 0.53
CA ASP A 286 -10.16 -4.80 0.42
C ASP A 286 -9.18 -3.61 0.48
N THR A 287 -9.26 -2.72 -0.50
CA THR A 287 -8.95 -1.29 -0.29
C THR A 287 -10.27 -0.58 -0.03
N GLU A 288 -10.64 -0.39 1.24
CA GLU A 288 -11.73 0.53 1.56
C GLU A 288 -11.27 1.95 1.27
N ASP A 289 -11.95 2.58 0.31
CA ASP A 289 -11.73 3.97 -0.09
C ASP A 289 -12.52 4.86 0.89
N GLN A 290 -11.92 5.12 2.07
CA GLN A 290 -12.43 6.12 3.00
C GLN A 290 -11.45 7.29 3.12
N SER A 291 -12.00 8.46 2.88
CA SER A 291 -11.34 9.72 2.53
C SER A 291 -10.42 10.35 3.59
N GLN A 292 -9.95 9.65 4.63
CA GLN A 292 -9.00 10.22 5.61
C GLN A 292 -7.91 9.29 6.18
N ALA A 293 -7.89 7.98 5.90
CA ALA A 293 -6.72 7.13 6.15
C ALA A 293 -6.87 5.82 5.37
N LYS A 294 -6.00 5.58 4.40
CA LYS A 294 -6.00 4.32 3.63
C LYS A 294 -5.48 3.20 4.53
N THR A 295 -6.37 2.51 5.23
CA THR A 295 -6.00 1.34 6.05
C THR A 295 -5.93 0.12 5.14
N ILE A 296 -4.70 -0.24 4.74
CA ILE A 296 -4.46 -1.52 4.04
C ILE A 296 -4.37 -2.60 5.12
N THR A 297 -5.32 -3.54 5.11
CA THR A 297 -5.27 -4.73 5.95
C THR A 297 -4.71 -5.90 5.13
N LEU A 298 -3.54 -6.37 5.52
CA LEU A 298 -2.91 -7.57 4.95
C LEU A 298 -3.26 -8.80 5.79
N ASP A 299 -3.24 -9.98 5.17
CA ASP A 299 -3.10 -11.22 5.92
C ASP A 299 -1.77 -11.24 6.70
N ASP A 300 -1.78 -11.93 7.85
CA ASP A 300 -0.65 -12.00 8.77
C ASP A 300 0.61 -12.56 8.09
N THR A 301 0.42 -13.53 7.20
CA THR A 301 1.54 -14.18 6.49
C THR A 301 2.21 -13.24 5.50
N GLU A 302 1.44 -12.49 4.73
CA GLU A 302 1.97 -11.51 3.77
C GLU A 302 2.53 -10.28 4.50
N GLN A 303 1.92 -9.85 5.60
CA GLN A 303 2.45 -8.77 6.44
C GLN A 303 3.82 -9.13 7.02
N GLU A 304 3.97 -10.33 7.58
CA GLU A 304 5.25 -10.84 8.10
C GLU A 304 6.30 -10.91 6.98
N ALA A 305 5.94 -11.49 5.82
CA ALA A 305 6.84 -11.62 4.68
C ALA A 305 7.26 -10.25 4.12
N PHE A 306 6.35 -9.30 4.04
CA PHE A 306 6.62 -7.92 3.62
C PHE A 306 7.60 -7.22 4.57
N LEU A 307 7.28 -7.20 5.88
CA LEU A 307 8.12 -6.53 6.87
C LEU A 307 9.54 -7.11 6.90
N ARG A 308 9.67 -8.44 6.74
CA ARG A 308 10.98 -9.09 6.64
C ARG A 308 11.77 -8.64 5.41
N ARG A 309 11.14 -8.59 4.22
CA ARG A 309 11.79 -8.12 2.98
C ARG A 309 12.31 -6.68 3.13
N VAL A 310 11.53 -5.81 3.76
CA VAL A 310 11.93 -4.41 3.95
C VAL A 310 12.99 -4.27 5.04
N LEU A 311 12.90 -5.06 6.12
CA LEU A 311 13.91 -5.09 7.17
C LEU A 311 15.28 -5.49 6.61
N ASP A 312 15.35 -6.59 5.85
CA ASP A 312 16.57 -7.05 5.19
C ASP A 312 17.17 -5.96 4.28
N PHE A 313 16.31 -5.21 3.57
CA PHE A 313 16.76 -4.09 2.74
C PHE A 313 17.27 -2.91 3.57
N ALA A 314 16.52 -2.46 4.57
CA ALA A 314 16.87 -1.34 5.41
C ALA A 314 18.20 -1.58 6.16
N GLU A 315 18.44 -2.81 6.63
CA GLU A 315 19.69 -3.20 7.29
C GLU A 315 20.91 -3.15 6.34
N SER A 316 20.69 -3.34 5.04
CA SER A 316 21.76 -3.25 4.04
C SER A 316 22.17 -1.81 3.69
N LEU A 317 21.46 -0.80 4.19
CA LEU A 317 21.77 0.62 3.98
C LEU A 317 22.78 1.13 5.01
N ASP A 318 23.42 2.26 4.70
CA ASP A 318 24.33 2.95 5.62
C ASP A 318 23.60 3.58 6.84
N GLN A 319 24.36 4.23 7.71
CA GLN A 319 23.84 4.85 8.94
C GLN A 319 23.04 6.14 8.68
N THR A 320 23.14 6.75 7.50
CA THR A 320 22.36 7.93 7.13
C THR A 320 20.86 7.61 7.00
N TYR A 321 20.50 6.33 6.86
CA TYR A 321 19.13 5.82 6.85
C TYR A 321 18.70 5.16 8.17
N ASN A 322 19.30 5.56 9.30
CA ASN A 322 18.94 5.07 10.62
C ASN A 322 17.46 5.35 10.99
N ASP A 323 16.87 6.40 10.44
CA ASP A 323 15.44 6.68 10.51
C ASP A 323 14.56 5.66 9.77
N LEU A 324 14.94 5.23 8.57
CA LEU A 324 14.25 4.13 7.87
C LEU A 324 14.41 2.82 8.63
N LYS A 325 15.61 2.53 9.16
CA LYS A 325 15.85 1.36 10.02
C LYS A 325 14.97 1.42 11.26
N MET A 326 14.84 2.60 11.89
CA MET A 326 13.95 2.83 13.01
C MET A 326 12.49 2.55 12.64
N ASN A 327 11.97 3.15 11.56
CA ASN A 327 10.57 2.92 11.15
C ASN A 327 10.29 1.44 10.85
N THR A 328 11.23 0.77 10.17
CA THR A 328 11.06 -0.63 9.76
C THR A 328 11.13 -1.58 10.96
N LEU A 329 12.09 -1.38 11.87
CA LEU A 329 12.17 -2.16 13.12
C LEU A 329 10.97 -1.89 14.02
N TYR A 330 10.49 -0.64 14.12
CA TYR A 330 9.27 -0.32 14.87
C TYR A 330 8.08 -1.11 14.32
N ALA A 331 7.86 -1.09 13.00
CA ALA A 331 6.77 -1.82 12.37
C ALA A 331 6.88 -3.35 12.60
N TRP A 332 8.08 -3.92 12.48
CA TRP A 332 8.36 -5.33 12.78
C TRP A 332 8.06 -5.69 14.25
N LEU A 333 8.58 -4.89 15.18
CA LEU A 333 8.44 -5.11 16.61
C LEU A 333 6.99 -4.96 17.05
N LYS A 334 6.27 -3.96 16.54
CA LYS A 334 4.84 -3.77 16.81
C LYS A 334 4.02 -4.95 16.31
N PHE A 335 4.23 -5.37 15.05
CA PHE A 335 3.57 -6.54 14.48
C PHE A 335 3.82 -7.80 15.33
N ASN A 336 5.05 -8.04 15.76
CA ASN A 336 5.38 -9.19 16.61
C ASN A 336 4.62 -9.16 17.94
N ILE A 337 4.58 -8.03 18.66
CA ILE A 337 3.84 -7.96 19.94
C ILE A 337 2.34 -8.19 19.69
N GLU A 338 1.77 -7.61 18.64
CA GLU A 338 0.36 -7.81 18.28
C GLU A 338 0.04 -9.29 18.00
N MET A 339 1.03 -10.06 17.52
CA MET A 339 0.97 -11.51 17.33
C MET A 339 1.36 -12.33 18.58
N GLY A 340 1.65 -11.67 19.71
CA GLY A 340 2.11 -12.33 20.94
C GLY A 340 3.55 -12.85 20.89
N LYS A 341 4.32 -12.47 19.86
CA LYS A 341 5.75 -12.81 19.69
C LYS A 341 6.61 -11.67 20.23
N TRP A 342 7.68 -11.99 20.96
CA TRP A 342 8.61 -10.99 21.50
C TRP A 342 10.02 -11.21 20.94
N ASP A 343 10.40 -10.37 19.98
CA ASP A 343 11.72 -10.44 19.31
C ASP A 343 12.73 -9.56 20.04
N GLU A 344 13.39 -10.13 21.06
CA GLU A 344 14.38 -9.43 21.88
C GLU A 344 15.61 -8.97 21.08
N GLU A 345 16.01 -9.73 20.06
CA GLU A 345 17.19 -9.39 19.24
C GLU A 345 16.89 -8.20 18.32
N ALA A 346 15.73 -8.18 17.66
CA ALA A 346 15.28 -7.01 16.93
C ALA A 346 15.09 -5.81 17.85
N PHE A 347 14.59 -6.00 19.07
CA PHE A 347 14.45 -4.92 20.03
C PHE A 347 15.80 -4.32 20.43
N LEU A 348 16.81 -5.13 20.72
CA LEU A 348 18.16 -4.63 21.01
C LEU A 348 18.77 -3.86 19.84
N ARG A 349 18.53 -4.30 18.60
CA ARG A 349 18.92 -3.52 17.39
C ARG A 349 18.21 -2.17 17.35
N TYR A 350 16.91 -2.14 17.64
CA TYR A 350 16.11 -0.91 17.67
C TYR A 350 16.59 0.08 18.74
N VAL A 351 16.89 -0.41 19.95
CA VAL A 351 17.42 0.41 21.05
C VAL A 351 18.77 1.01 20.68
N ARG A 352 19.63 0.29 19.95
CA ARG A 352 20.96 0.79 19.56
C ARG A 352 20.92 1.92 18.53
N ILE A 353 19.81 2.14 17.83
CA ILE A 353 19.70 3.26 16.90
C ILE A 353 19.74 4.57 17.70
N PRO A 354 20.68 5.50 17.41
CA PRO A 354 20.77 6.78 18.12
C PRO A 354 19.58 7.67 17.73
N LYS A 355 18.85 8.16 18.73
CA LYS A 355 17.68 9.02 18.56
C LYS A 355 17.79 10.26 19.46
N ARG A 356 17.18 11.37 19.05
CA ARG A 356 17.07 12.58 19.91
C ARG A 356 15.91 12.43 20.88
N SER A 357 16.11 11.70 21.97
CA SER A 357 15.12 11.48 23.03
C SER A 357 15.75 11.54 24.41
N SER A 358 14.99 12.00 25.40
CA SER A 358 15.40 11.99 26.81
C SER A 358 15.53 10.59 27.41
N ILE A 359 15.02 9.57 26.69
CA ILE A 359 15.15 8.16 27.05
C ILE A 359 16.60 7.67 26.89
N TYR A 360 17.37 8.30 26.00
CA TYR A 360 18.74 7.91 25.70
C TYR A 360 19.73 8.64 26.59
N SER A 361 20.84 7.98 26.92
CA SER A 361 21.95 8.64 27.60
C SER A 361 22.58 9.70 26.69
N THR A 362 22.77 10.91 27.22
CA THR A 362 23.44 12.01 26.50
C THR A 362 24.84 11.61 26.00
N ASP A 363 25.54 10.81 26.79
CA ASP A 363 26.87 10.29 26.47
C ASP A 363 26.85 9.28 25.33
N TYR A 364 25.78 8.47 25.22
CA TYR A 364 25.65 7.48 24.15
C TYR A 364 25.49 8.17 22.80
N VAL A 365 24.51 9.07 22.67
CA VAL A 365 24.19 9.70 21.38
C VAL A 365 25.37 10.53 20.86
N SER A 366 26.00 11.32 21.74
CA SER A 366 27.13 12.19 21.37
C SER A 366 28.40 11.45 20.97
N LYS A 367 28.66 10.26 21.53
CA LYS A 367 29.87 9.45 21.22
C LYS A 367 29.68 8.52 20.04
N THR A 368 28.45 8.10 19.75
CA THR A 368 28.19 6.97 18.85
C THR A 368 27.93 7.40 17.40
N ALA A 369 27.43 8.61 17.17
CA ALA A 369 27.05 9.04 15.83
C ALA A 369 27.28 10.55 15.63
N PRO A 370 27.73 10.98 14.43
CA PRO A 370 27.60 12.37 14.03
C PRO A 370 26.12 12.74 13.89
N ASP A 371 25.82 14.05 13.92
CA ASP A 371 24.44 14.55 13.83
C ASP A 371 23.67 14.06 12.59
N SER A 372 24.36 13.76 11.48
CA SER A 372 23.76 13.24 10.24
C SER A 372 23.19 11.83 10.36
N ASP A 373 23.69 11.04 11.31
CA ASP A 373 23.38 9.62 11.44
C ASP A 373 22.41 9.36 12.61
N ILE A 374 21.99 10.41 13.30
CA ILE A 374 20.96 10.35 14.33
C ILE A 374 19.59 10.21 13.64
N ALA A 375 18.84 9.17 14.01
CA ALA A 375 17.52 8.92 13.46
C ALA A 375 16.56 10.07 13.81
N ALA A 376 15.91 10.61 12.78
CA ALA A 376 14.88 11.64 12.93
C ALA A 376 13.50 11.00 13.06
N TYR A 377 12.75 11.40 14.10
CA TYR A 377 11.33 11.07 14.22
C TYR A 377 10.52 11.72 13.09
N GLY A 378 9.41 11.09 12.72
CA GLY A 378 8.45 11.64 11.77
C GLY A 378 8.88 11.58 10.30
N ARG A 379 10.06 11.01 9.96
CA ARG A 379 10.46 10.92 8.55
C ARG A 379 9.63 9.89 7.80
N ASP A 380 8.96 10.35 6.74
CA ASP A 380 8.09 9.54 5.90
C ASP A 380 8.78 9.12 4.58
N TYR A 381 8.62 7.85 4.24
CA TYR A 381 9.11 7.22 3.01
C TYR A 381 7.99 6.88 2.02
N GLY A 382 6.74 7.21 2.33
CA GLY A 382 5.56 6.97 1.48
C GLY A 382 5.07 5.52 1.52
N MET A 383 5.33 4.80 2.61
CA MET A 383 4.94 3.41 2.80
C MET A 383 3.94 3.28 3.95
N LEU A 384 2.69 2.91 3.66
CA LEU A 384 1.61 2.87 4.66
C LEU A 384 1.88 1.89 5.81
N LEU A 385 2.46 0.72 5.51
CA LEU A 385 2.74 -0.33 6.49
C LEU A 385 4.05 -0.12 7.27
N ILE A 386 4.80 0.94 6.94
CA ILE A 386 6.01 1.35 7.65
C ILE A 386 5.84 2.84 7.96
N PRO A 387 4.88 3.17 8.86
CA PRO A 387 4.56 4.55 9.14
C PRO A 387 5.74 5.28 9.79
N PRO A 388 5.81 6.61 9.62
CA PRO A 388 6.80 7.42 10.32
C PRO A 388 6.61 7.30 11.83
N VAL A 389 7.68 7.00 12.56
CA VAL A 389 7.63 6.83 14.02
C VAL A 389 7.65 8.18 14.71
N THR A 390 6.67 8.46 15.56
CA THR A 390 6.68 9.63 16.45
C THR A 390 7.41 9.33 17.75
N SER A 391 7.76 10.37 18.52
CA SER A 391 8.36 10.18 19.84
C SER A 391 7.45 9.43 20.82
N SER A 392 6.12 9.63 20.71
CA SER A 392 5.12 8.95 21.55
C SER A 392 5.02 7.46 21.20
N ASP A 393 5.11 7.13 19.90
CA ASP A 393 5.11 5.75 19.43
C ASP A 393 6.35 4.99 19.94
N ASP A 394 7.53 5.61 19.83
CA ASP A 394 8.79 5.06 20.33
C ASP A 394 8.75 4.84 21.85
N GLU A 395 8.28 5.83 22.62
CA GLU A 395 8.15 5.69 24.08
C GLU A 395 7.22 4.54 24.48
N THR A 396 6.10 4.38 23.76
CA THR A 396 5.13 3.30 23.99
C THR A 396 5.77 1.94 23.72
N LEU A 397 6.40 1.76 22.55
CA LEU A 397 7.06 0.50 22.17
C LEU A 397 8.20 0.14 23.13
N MET A 398 9.05 1.13 23.46
CA MET A 398 10.16 0.96 24.40
C MET A 398 9.66 0.51 25.77
N THR A 399 8.60 1.15 26.28
CA THR A 399 8.03 0.81 27.59
C THR A 399 7.48 -0.62 27.62
N GLU A 400 6.76 -1.05 26.57
CA GLU A 400 6.22 -2.41 26.47
C GLU A 400 7.33 -3.46 26.43
N TYR A 401 8.32 -3.32 25.54
CA TYR A 401 9.43 -4.28 25.42
C TYR A 401 10.33 -4.31 26.66
N LEU A 402 10.65 -3.15 27.25
CA LEU A 402 11.45 -3.11 28.48
C LEU A 402 10.71 -3.75 29.65
N THR A 403 9.41 -3.48 29.80
CA THR A 403 8.58 -4.12 30.83
C THR A 403 8.62 -5.64 30.69
N GLN A 404 8.41 -6.16 29.48
CA GLN A 404 8.47 -7.60 29.23
C GLN A 404 9.87 -8.16 29.50
N TYR A 405 10.93 -7.48 29.06
CA TYR A 405 12.31 -7.90 29.29
C TYR A 405 12.63 -7.98 30.79
N PHE A 406 12.20 -6.98 31.58
CA PHE A 406 12.42 -6.95 33.03
C PHE A 406 11.67 -8.07 33.74
N LEU A 407 10.44 -8.38 33.34
CA LEU A 407 9.68 -9.51 33.90
C LEU A 407 10.29 -10.87 33.55
N ARG A 408 10.93 -10.98 32.38
CA ARG A 408 11.55 -12.24 31.94
C ARG A 408 12.92 -12.48 32.59
N HIS A 409 13.77 -11.45 32.61
CA HIS A 409 15.18 -11.58 32.99
C HIS A 409 15.49 -11.04 34.39
N HIS A 410 14.57 -10.29 34.99
CA HIS A 410 14.76 -9.62 36.29
C HIS A 410 16.04 -8.76 36.36
N SER A 411 16.46 -8.20 35.22
CA SER A 411 17.64 -7.36 35.09
C SER A 411 17.42 -6.28 34.02
N TYR A 412 18.13 -5.17 34.14
CA TYR A 412 18.20 -4.10 33.14
C TYR A 412 19.62 -3.89 32.57
N ASP A 413 20.57 -4.77 32.90
CA ASP A 413 22.00 -4.59 32.62
C ASP A 413 22.30 -4.41 31.12
N ALA A 414 21.53 -5.07 30.26
CA ALA A 414 21.67 -4.99 28.80
C ALA A 414 21.48 -3.57 28.23
N PHE A 415 20.85 -2.66 28.97
CA PHE A 415 20.53 -1.30 28.53
C PHE A 415 21.41 -0.24 29.20
N VAL A 416 22.26 -0.63 30.15
CA VAL A 416 23.16 0.29 30.86
C VAL A 416 24.15 0.89 29.88
N GLY A 417 24.28 2.22 29.90
CA GLY A 417 25.14 2.98 28.99
C GLY A 417 24.54 3.25 27.61
N LEU A 418 23.43 2.59 27.24
CA LEU A 418 22.64 2.92 26.05
C LEU A 418 21.52 3.91 26.40
N LEU A 419 20.76 3.59 27.44
CA LEU A 419 19.58 4.33 27.90
C LEU A 419 19.88 5.09 29.19
N GLU A 420 19.08 6.13 29.46
CA GLU A 420 19.24 6.96 30.65
C GLU A 420 18.93 6.14 31.92
N LEU A 421 19.95 5.97 32.76
CA LEU A 421 19.89 4.98 33.84
C LEU A 421 18.98 5.43 34.97
N ASN A 422 19.18 6.65 35.47
CA ASN A 422 18.62 7.08 36.75
C ASN A 422 17.21 7.64 36.60
N ASP A 423 16.93 8.33 35.50
CA ASP A 423 15.66 9.01 35.27
C ASP A 423 14.69 8.18 34.42
N TYR A 424 15.14 7.11 33.76
CA TYR A 424 14.30 6.26 32.91
C TYR A 424 14.35 4.76 33.27
N ILE A 425 15.51 4.09 33.13
CA ILE A 425 15.60 2.62 33.26
C ILE A 425 15.29 2.14 34.68
N GLN A 426 15.95 2.71 35.70
CA GLN A 426 15.74 2.30 37.09
C GLN A 426 14.30 2.55 37.55
N PRO A 427 13.68 3.72 37.30
CA PRO A 427 12.28 3.95 37.65
C PRO A 427 11.32 2.99 36.94
N LEU A 428 11.53 2.70 35.65
CA LEU A 428 10.69 1.77 34.91
C LEU A 428 10.84 0.34 35.43
N PHE A 429 12.08 -0.13 35.63
CA PHE A 429 12.37 -1.44 36.21
C PHE A 429 11.68 -1.60 37.58
N ALA A 430 11.89 -0.64 38.48
CA ALA A 430 11.30 -0.65 39.81
C ALA A 430 9.77 -0.69 39.75
N ARG A 431 9.15 0.15 38.92
CA ARG A 431 7.69 0.14 38.72
C ARG A 431 7.22 -1.23 38.25
N THR A 432 7.87 -1.81 37.24
CA THR A 432 7.52 -3.11 36.69
C THR A 432 7.57 -4.21 37.75
N MET A 433 8.68 -4.32 38.47
CA MET A 433 8.87 -5.33 39.52
C MET A 433 7.89 -5.16 40.68
N LEU A 434 7.63 -3.92 41.12
CA LEU A 434 6.65 -3.62 42.18
C LEU A 434 5.23 -4.00 41.76
N THR A 435 4.82 -3.66 40.53
CA THR A 435 3.47 -3.97 40.04
C THR A 435 3.28 -5.45 39.72
N ALA A 436 4.35 -6.18 39.41
CA ALA A 436 4.29 -7.63 39.21
C ALA A 436 4.48 -8.42 40.51
N LEU A 437 4.71 -7.73 41.64
CA LEU A 437 5.01 -8.34 42.94
C LEU A 437 6.23 -9.28 42.91
N VAL A 438 7.25 -8.96 42.11
CA VAL A 438 8.45 -9.77 41.95
C VAL A 438 9.63 -9.15 42.71
N GLY A 439 10.35 -9.97 43.49
CA GLY A 439 11.54 -9.56 44.24
C GLY A 439 11.21 -8.77 45.51
N ASP A 440 12.17 -7.99 46.00
CA ASP A 440 12.05 -7.23 47.25
C ASP A 440 11.64 -5.77 47.00
N ALA A 441 10.43 -5.41 47.44
CA ALA A 441 9.92 -4.04 47.33
C ALA A 441 10.82 -3.00 48.01
N ALA A 442 11.49 -3.36 49.12
CA ALA A 442 12.40 -2.44 49.81
C ALA A 442 13.64 -2.11 48.97
N ALA A 443 14.07 -3.04 48.11
CA ALA A 443 15.15 -2.82 47.15
C ALA A 443 14.70 -1.98 45.94
N TRP A 444 13.45 -2.14 45.49
CA TRP A 444 12.93 -1.46 44.30
C TRP A 444 12.45 -0.03 44.54
N ILE A 445 11.83 0.27 45.69
CA ILE A 445 11.33 1.63 46.00
C ILE A 445 12.41 2.72 45.84
N PRO A 446 13.66 2.54 46.32
CA PRO A 446 14.74 3.50 46.09
C PRO A 446 15.02 3.81 44.60
N MET A 447 14.82 2.84 43.72
CA MET A 447 15.09 2.94 42.28
C MET A 447 14.01 3.72 41.51
N LEU A 448 12.88 4.08 42.14
CA LEU A 448 11.86 4.96 41.55
C LEU A 448 12.36 6.41 41.31
N GLY A 449 13.57 6.73 41.79
CA GLY A 449 14.24 8.00 41.57
C GLY A 449 13.70 9.11 42.47
N LYS A 450 13.64 10.34 41.92
CA LYS A 450 13.08 11.50 42.62
C LYS A 450 11.62 11.25 43.00
N ASP A 451 11.23 11.74 44.18
CA ASP A 451 9.89 11.58 44.75
C ASP A 451 9.42 10.12 44.91
N LYS A 452 10.38 9.19 45.12
CA LYS A 452 10.10 7.75 45.29
C LYS A 452 8.95 7.41 46.25
N ALA A 453 8.80 8.14 47.36
CA ALA A 453 7.73 7.91 48.31
C ALA A 453 6.35 8.24 47.72
N ILE A 454 6.26 9.36 47.00
CA ILE A 454 5.04 9.79 46.30
C ILE A 454 4.74 8.82 45.15
N LYS A 455 5.76 8.43 44.36
CA LYS A 455 5.59 7.45 43.27
C LYS A 455 5.14 6.09 43.79
N ALA A 456 5.74 5.58 44.86
CA ALA A 456 5.33 4.32 45.48
C ALA A 456 3.90 4.40 46.04
N GLN A 457 3.51 5.51 46.66
CA GLN A 457 2.14 5.73 47.11
C GLN A 457 1.16 5.79 45.92
N ALA A 458 1.53 6.48 44.84
CA ALA A 458 0.73 6.56 43.62
C ALA A 458 0.51 5.18 42.99
N LEU A 459 1.52 4.29 43.01
CA LEU A 459 1.35 2.92 42.54
C LEU A 459 0.26 2.14 43.31
N ASN A 460 0.01 2.44 44.58
CA ASN A 460 -1.07 1.80 45.34
C ASN A 460 -2.46 2.36 45.02
N THR A 461 -2.56 3.59 44.52
CA THR A 461 -3.85 4.28 44.31
C THR A 461 -4.26 4.33 42.84
N LEU A 462 -3.30 4.29 41.91
CA LEU A 462 -3.55 4.33 40.47
C LEU A 462 -4.32 3.10 40.00
N THR A 463 -5.48 3.35 39.41
CA THR A 463 -6.23 2.36 38.63
C THR A 463 -5.70 2.33 37.21
N GLU A 464 -5.44 1.13 36.67
CA GLU A 464 -5.13 0.92 35.25
C GLU A 464 -6.12 -0.10 34.69
N LEU A 465 -6.72 0.22 33.55
CA LEU A 465 -7.56 -0.67 32.76
C LEU A 465 -7.29 -0.36 31.29
N SER A 466 -6.63 -1.26 30.59
CA SER A 466 -6.28 -1.09 29.18
C SER A 466 -6.28 -2.43 28.46
N PHE A 467 -6.35 -2.41 27.13
CA PHE A 467 -6.12 -3.61 26.34
C PHE A 467 -4.64 -4.03 26.41
N THR A 468 -4.41 -5.33 26.31
CA THR A 468 -3.08 -5.86 25.99
C THR A 468 -2.75 -5.58 24.53
N PRO A 469 -1.47 -5.47 24.14
CA PRO A 469 -1.10 -5.21 22.75
C PRO A 469 -1.72 -6.17 21.73
N MET A 470 -1.86 -7.46 22.08
CA MET A 470 -2.48 -8.49 21.24
C MET A 470 -3.96 -8.22 20.93
N SER A 471 -4.65 -7.49 21.80
CA SER A 471 -6.06 -7.10 21.63
C SER A 471 -6.24 -5.68 21.14
N SER A 472 -5.17 -4.87 21.13
CA SER A 472 -5.17 -3.51 20.59
C SER A 472 -4.92 -3.44 19.08
N ARG A 473 -4.72 -4.58 18.41
CA ARG A 473 -4.45 -4.64 16.97
C ARG A 473 -5.65 -4.10 16.17
N PRO A 474 -5.51 -2.97 15.46
CA PRO A 474 -6.59 -2.42 14.64
C PRO A 474 -6.92 -3.32 13.46
N GLY A 475 -8.19 -3.35 13.04
CA GLY A 475 -8.61 -4.05 11.82
C GLY A 475 -8.50 -5.57 11.87
N ARG A 476 -8.40 -6.16 13.07
CA ARG A 476 -8.44 -7.62 13.23
C ARG A 476 -9.77 -8.16 12.69
N ARG A 477 -9.68 -9.01 11.67
CA ARG A 477 -10.84 -9.63 11.03
C ARG A 477 -11.30 -10.82 11.85
N PHE A 478 -12.61 -10.98 11.96
CA PHE A 478 -13.24 -12.15 12.55
C PHE A 478 -14.24 -12.72 11.56
N ALA A 479 -14.12 -14.00 11.23
CA ALA A 479 -15.16 -14.74 10.56
C ALA A 479 -16.34 -14.98 11.53
N PRO A 480 -17.54 -15.30 11.02
CA PRO A 480 -18.73 -15.49 11.86
C PRO A 480 -18.55 -16.57 12.95
N GLY A 481 -17.73 -17.58 12.65
CA GLY A 481 -17.43 -18.69 13.55
C GLY A 481 -16.19 -18.50 14.43
N ASP A 482 -15.44 -17.40 14.30
CA ASP A 482 -14.18 -17.23 15.04
C ASP A 482 -14.42 -16.91 16.51
N ASP A 483 -13.71 -17.54 17.43
CA ASP A 483 -13.78 -17.16 18.84
C ASP A 483 -13.09 -15.81 19.08
N VAL A 484 -13.78 -14.92 19.80
CA VAL A 484 -13.22 -13.60 20.13
C VAL A 484 -12.58 -13.66 21.51
N ARG A 485 -11.28 -13.32 21.56
CA ARG A 485 -10.48 -13.23 22.78
C ARG A 485 -9.95 -11.82 22.97
N ILE A 486 -10.21 -11.25 24.15
CA ILE A 486 -9.77 -9.90 24.51
C ILE A 486 -8.95 -9.96 25.78
N GLY A 487 -7.66 -9.66 25.67
CA GLY A 487 -6.73 -9.49 26.78
C GLY A 487 -6.80 -8.07 27.34
N LEU A 488 -6.97 -7.97 28.65
CA LEU A 488 -6.96 -6.74 29.42
C LEU A 488 -5.80 -6.74 30.40
N ARG A 489 -5.27 -5.55 30.67
CA ARG A 489 -4.28 -5.28 31.71
C ARG A 489 -4.95 -4.48 32.82
N ILE A 490 -4.99 -5.04 34.01
CA ILE A 490 -5.85 -4.60 35.11
C ILE A 490 -5.00 -4.34 36.35
N LYS A 491 -5.21 -3.19 36.99
CA LYS A 491 -4.59 -2.81 38.27
C LYS A 491 -5.54 -1.98 39.11
N ASN A 492 -5.62 -2.29 40.40
CA ASN A 492 -6.49 -1.61 41.38
C ASN A 492 -7.98 -1.53 40.97
N VAL A 493 -8.47 -2.54 40.24
CA VAL A 493 -9.90 -2.69 39.91
C VAL A 493 -10.44 -3.85 40.73
N ARG A 494 -11.40 -3.59 41.64
CA ARG A 494 -12.03 -4.64 42.47
C ARG A 494 -13.15 -5.37 41.75
N THR A 495 -13.84 -4.66 40.87
CA THR A 495 -15.02 -5.15 40.15
C THR A 495 -14.92 -4.64 38.73
N LEU A 496 -14.86 -5.56 37.78
CA LEU A 496 -14.90 -5.28 36.35
C LEU A 496 -16.27 -5.68 35.82
N THR A 497 -16.98 -4.71 35.26
CA THR A 497 -18.23 -4.93 34.56
C THR A 497 -17.95 -4.97 33.06
N VAL A 498 -18.37 -6.04 32.40
CA VAL A 498 -18.24 -6.23 30.96
C VAL A 498 -19.64 -6.25 30.37
N ARG A 499 -19.90 -5.34 29.44
CA ARG A 499 -21.20 -5.18 28.78
C ARG A 499 -21.05 -5.43 27.30
N GLU A 500 -21.86 -6.35 26.79
CA GLU A 500 -21.89 -6.70 25.38
C GLU A 500 -23.13 -6.09 24.74
N PHE A 501 -22.94 -5.21 23.76
CA PHE A 501 -24.00 -4.58 22.99
C PHE A 501 -23.99 -5.15 21.58
N ARG A 502 -25.11 -5.74 21.15
CA ARG A 502 -25.31 -6.11 19.75
C ARG A 502 -25.94 -4.92 19.02
N ILE A 503 -25.24 -4.40 18.03
CA ILE A 503 -25.73 -3.24 17.27
C ILE A 503 -26.66 -3.72 16.16
N ASP A 504 -27.85 -3.13 16.09
CA ASP A 504 -28.72 -3.23 14.90
C ASP A 504 -28.15 -2.31 13.82
N THR A 505 -27.32 -2.89 12.95
CA THR A 505 -26.68 -2.16 11.86
C THR A 505 -27.71 -1.58 10.88
N VAL A 506 -28.82 -2.28 10.62
CA VAL A 506 -29.86 -1.79 9.70
C VAL A 506 -30.52 -0.53 10.26
N ALA A 507 -30.88 -0.53 11.55
CA ALA A 507 -31.44 0.64 12.21
C ALA A 507 -30.42 1.80 12.25
N TYR A 508 -29.16 1.50 12.60
CA TYR A 508 -28.09 2.49 12.65
C TYR A 508 -27.89 3.20 11.30
N TYR A 509 -27.70 2.43 10.22
CA TYR A 509 -27.47 2.98 8.89
C TYR A 509 -28.67 3.75 8.35
N ARG A 510 -29.90 3.29 8.62
CA ARG A 510 -31.12 4.03 8.24
C ARG A 510 -31.22 5.39 8.93
N GLN A 511 -30.79 5.48 10.19
CA GLN A 511 -30.93 6.71 10.98
C GLN A 511 -29.78 7.69 10.75
N LYS A 512 -28.53 7.19 10.69
CA LYS A 512 -27.32 8.02 10.61
C LYS A 512 -26.90 8.31 9.18
N LEU A 513 -27.27 7.45 8.21
CA LEU A 513 -26.88 7.55 6.80
C LEU A 513 -25.37 7.74 6.62
N ALA A 514 -24.58 7.14 7.50
CA ALA A 514 -23.12 7.25 7.56
C ALA A 514 -22.54 5.91 7.99
N GLU A 515 -21.24 5.72 7.74
CA GLU A 515 -20.48 4.57 8.21
C GLU A 515 -20.52 4.45 9.75
N PHE A 516 -20.29 3.23 10.25
CA PHE A 516 -20.36 3.00 11.69
C PHE A 516 -19.23 3.73 12.41
N ASP A 517 -19.60 4.61 13.33
CA ASP A 517 -18.66 5.29 14.21
C ASP A 517 -18.40 4.45 15.47
N GLU A 518 -17.14 4.08 15.69
CA GLU A 518 -16.68 3.37 16.90
C GLU A 518 -16.98 4.13 18.20
N ARG A 519 -17.19 5.45 18.10
CA ARG A 519 -17.58 6.33 19.21
C ARG A 519 -19.09 6.41 19.41
N ILE A 520 -19.85 5.43 18.91
CA ILE A 520 -21.30 5.33 19.13
C ILE A 520 -21.67 5.58 20.59
N ASP A 521 -22.67 6.43 20.80
CA ASP A 521 -23.24 6.66 22.11
C ASP A 521 -24.05 5.42 22.53
N LEU A 522 -23.70 4.85 23.68
CA LEU A 522 -24.38 3.67 24.24
C LEU A 522 -25.48 4.08 25.24
N ASP A 523 -25.66 5.37 25.50
CA ASP A 523 -26.70 5.85 26.40
C ASP A 523 -28.10 5.50 25.87
N GLY A 524 -28.85 4.77 26.69
CA GLY A 524 -30.18 4.25 26.34
C GLY A 524 -30.17 2.93 25.56
N LEU A 525 -29.01 2.37 25.23
CA LEU A 525 -28.91 0.98 24.76
C LEU A 525 -28.89 0.02 25.94
N THR A 526 -29.64 -1.07 25.81
CA THR A 526 -29.64 -2.16 26.78
C THR A 526 -28.61 -3.20 26.36
N PRO A 527 -27.67 -3.60 27.22
CA PRO A 527 -26.68 -4.63 26.87
C PRO A 527 -27.38 -5.97 26.66
N ALA A 528 -26.96 -6.72 25.65
CA ALA A 528 -27.44 -8.08 25.40
C ALA A 528 -26.97 -9.04 26.50
N ARG A 529 -25.76 -8.81 27.03
CA ARG A 529 -25.17 -9.56 28.14
C ARG A 529 -24.36 -8.62 29.02
N GLU A 530 -24.52 -8.76 30.34
CA GLU A 530 -23.69 -8.06 31.33
C GLU A 530 -23.08 -9.10 32.27
N ARG A 531 -21.76 -9.08 32.43
CA ARG A 531 -21.06 -9.91 33.42
C ARG A 531 -20.22 -9.05 34.34
N THR A 532 -20.21 -9.41 35.61
CA THR A 532 -19.41 -8.76 36.62
C THR A 532 -18.40 -9.76 37.17
N VAL A 533 -17.12 -9.41 37.07
CA VAL A 533 -15.99 -10.18 37.60
C VAL A 533 -15.44 -9.46 38.83
N GLU A 534 -15.26 -10.19 39.93
CA GLU A 534 -14.76 -9.63 41.19
C GLU A 534 -13.34 -10.11 41.53
N TYR A 535 -12.42 -9.16 41.74
CA TYR A 535 -11.01 -9.42 42.09
C TYR A 535 -10.74 -9.20 43.58
N ARG A 536 -11.46 -9.93 44.45
CA ARG A 536 -11.41 -9.71 45.91
C ARG A 536 -10.03 -9.92 46.54
N ASN A 537 -9.19 -10.79 45.96
CA ASN A 537 -7.94 -11.26 46.56
C ASN A 537 -6.68 -10.69 45.89
N ARG A 538 -6.80 -9.71 44.99
CA ARG A 538 -5.65 -9.10 44.29
C ARG A 538 -5.21 -7.82 45.02
N PRO A 539 -3.93 -7.67 45.43
CA PRO A 539 -3.42 -6.43 45.99
C PRO A 539 -3.58 -5.23 45.03
N ALA A 540 -3.83 -4.04 45.56
CA ALA A 540 -4.06 -2.83 44.74
C ALA A 540 -2.88 -2.45 43.83
N VAL A 541 -1.65 -2.76 44.26
CA VAL A 541 -0.43 -2.49 43.49
C VAL A 541 -0.24 -3.48 42.35
N GLU A 542 -0.84 -4.67 42.45
CA GLU A 542 -0.66 -5.75 41.48
C GLU A 542 -1.29 -5.38 40.15
N ARG A 543 -0.49 -5.45 39.09
CA ARG A 543 -0.95 -5.45 37.71
C ARG A 543 -0.97 -6.89 37.23
N HIS A 544 -2.12 -7.32 36.73
CA HIS A 544 -2.29 -8.63 36.12
C HIS A 544 -2.93 -8.50 34.73
N GLU A 545 -2.75 -9.52 33.91
CA GLU A 545 -3.40 -9.63 32.61
C GLU A 545 -4.49 -10.71 32.68
N GLU A 546 -5.63 -10.43 32.05
CA GLU A 546 -6.76 -11.35 31.97
C GLU A 546 -7.25 -11.44 30.53
N THR A 547 -7.44 -12.67 30.04
CA THR A 547 -8.03 -12.91 28.73
C THR A 547 -9.47 -13.33 28.89
N LEU A 548 -10.35 -12.54 28.28
CA LEU A 548 -11.78 -12.76 28.28
C LEU A 548 -12.20 -13.36 26.94
N GLU A 549 -12.87 -14.50 27.00
CA GLU A 549 -13.46 -15.16 25.83
C GLU A 549 -14.94 -14.81 25.72
N PHE A 550 -15.42 -14.75 24.47
CA PHE A 550 -16.78 -14.38 24.12
C PHE A 550 -17.38 -15.39 23.14
N GLY A 551 -18.00 -16.45 23.68
CA GLY A 551 -18.65 -17.53 22.94
C GLY A 551 -19.77 -18.20 23.75
N GLU A 552 -20.23 -19.36 23.27
CA GLU A 552 -21.32 -20.15 23.87
C GLU A 552 -20.83 -20.98 25.06
N VAL A 553 -21.11 -20.46 26.27
CA VAL A 553 -20.93 -21.08 27.60
C VAL A 553 -19.44 -21.21 28.01
N LEU A 554 -19.08 -21.02 29.29
CA LEU A 554 -18.84 -22.14 30.21
C LEU A 554 -18.77 -21.67 31.68
N GLU A 555 -19.54 -22.39 32.50
CA GLU A 555 -19.41 -22.62 33.95
C GLU A 555 -19.40 -21.41 34.90
N GLU A 556 -20.22 -21.50 35.96
CA GLU A 556 -20.20 -20.58 37.09
C GLU A 556 -18.81 -20.60 37.75
N VAL A 557 -17.90 -19.75 37.27
CA VAL A 557 -16.64 -19.49 37.96
C VAL A 557 -16.97 -18.78 39.27
N GLU A 558 -16.46 -19.31 40.38
CA GLU A 558 -16.66 -18.77 41.73
C GLU A 558 -16.32 -17.27 41.75
N GLY A 559 -17.33 -16.41 41.98
CA GLY A 559 -17.16 -14.95 42.04
C GLY A 559 -17.54 -14.17 40.78
N VAL A 560 -18.04 -14.81 39.72
CA VAL A 560 -18.56 -14.14 38.52
C VAL A 560 -20.09 -14.09 38.57
N VAL A 561 -20.67 -12.89 38.64
CA VAL A 561 -22.13 -12.69 38.53
C VAL A 561 -22.46 -12.36 37.09
N VAL A 562 -23.05 -13.30 36.36
CA VAL A 562 -23.52 -13.09 34.99
C VAL A 562 -25.01 -12.73 35.01
N ARG A 563 -25.37 -11.58 34.45
CA ARG A 563 -26.75 -11.17 34.17
C ARG A 563 -26.96 -11.22 32.66
N VAL A 564 -27.64 -12.26 32.20
CA VAL A 564 -28.03 -12.38 30.79
C VAL A 564 -29.46 -11.83 30.66
N GLN A 565 -29.69 -10.92 29.72
CA GLN A 565 -31.01 -10.31 29.52
C GLN A 565 -31.82 -10.95 28.38
N ALA A 566 -31.31 -12.00 27.74
CA ALA A 566 -32.01 -12.76 26.71
C ALA A 566 -31.66 -14.26 26.83
N ASP A 567 -32.69 -15.12 26.91
CA ASP A 567 -32.52 -16.57 27.02
C ASP A 567 -31.82 -17.20 25.78
N ASP A 568 -31.75 -16.47 24.66
CA ASP A 568 -31.23 -16.94 23.36
C ASP A 568 -29.91 -16.25 22.92
N TYR A 569 -29.22 -15.49 23.79
CA TYR A 569 -27.99 -14.81 23.39
C TYR A 569 -26.73 -15.70 23.55
N HIS A 570 -26.24 -16.19 22.42
CA HIS A 570 -25.12 -17.13 22.30
C HIS A 570 -23.73 -16.46 22.27
N GLY A 571 -23.59 -15.26 22.85
CA GLY A 571 -22.34 -14.49 22.81
C GLY A 571 -22.13 -13.78 21.47
N LEU A 572 -20.86 -13.50 21.14
CA LEU A 572 -20.48 -12.85 19.89
C LEU A 572 -20.48 -13.82 18.70
N THR A 573 -21.52 -14.62 18.51
CA THR A 573 -21.58 -15.64 17.44
C THR A 573 -22.33 -15.15 16.20
N GLY A 574 -21.86 -15.56 15.01
CA GLY A 574 -22.52 -15.26 13.74
C GLY A 574 -22.04 -13.95 13.10
N ARG A 575 -22.78 -13.47 12.09
CA ARG A 575 -22.50 -12.18 11.43
C ARG A 575 -23.11 -11.04 12.23
N GLY A 576 -22.37 -9.95 12.40
CA GLY A 576 -22.88 -8.77 13.10
C GLY A 576 -21.80 -7.81 13.54
N LEU A 577 -22.24 -6.79 14.28
CA LEU A 577 -21.40 -5.78 14.89
C LEU A 577 -21.71 -5.72 16.38
N TRP A 578 -20.67 -5.79 17.20
CA TRP A 578 -20.77 -5.73 18.64
C TRP A 578 -19.88 -4.63 19.20
N VAL A 579 -20.36 -4.00 20.27
CA VAL A 579 -19.55 -3.12 21.10
C VAL A 579 -19.43 -3.78 22.47
N VAL A 580 -18.20 -3.97 22.93
CA VAL A 580 -17.91 -4.51 24.26
C VAL A 580 -17.30 -3.41 25.10
N ASP A 581 -17.99 -3.05 26.18
CA ASP A 581 -17.59 -2.00 27.10
C ASP A 581 -17.08 -2.63 28.42
N PHE A 582 -15.88 -2.26 28.81
CA PHE A 582 -15.21 -2.72 30.02
C PHE A 582 -15.13 -1.56 31.00
N VAL A 583 -15.78 -1.67 32.15
CA VAL A 583 -15.89 -0.58 33.14
C VAL A 583 -15.43 -1.07 34.50
N GLY A 584 -14.48 -0.35 35.10
CA GLY A 584 -13.95 -0.72 36.41
C GLY A 584 -13.04 0.36 36.99
N GLY A 585 -13.11 0.59 38.31
CA GLY A 585 -12.18 1.48 39.01
C GLY A 585 -12.15 2.93 38.50
N ARG A 586 -13.27 3.45 37.98
CA ARG A 586 -13.43 4.77 37.33
C ARG A 586 -12.71 4.91 35.98
N GLN A 587 -12.29 3.80 35.40
CA GLN A 587 -11.75 3.71 34.04
C GLN A 587 -12.71 2.93 33.16
N SER A 588 -12.64 3.16 31.85
CA SER A 588 -13.29 2.30 30.87
C SER A 588 -12.45 2.15 29.60
N CYS A 589 -12.59 1.00 28.95
CA CYS A 589 -12.08 0.79 27.61
C CYS A 589 -13.15 0.06 26.78
N ARG A 590 -13.13 0.27 25.47
CA ARG A 590 -14.17 -0.22 24.56
C ARG A 590 -13.54 -0.91 23.37
N ALA A 591 -14.11 -2.04 22.98
CA ALA A 591 -13.77 -2.76 21.76
C ALA A 591 -14.97 -2.78 20.81
N VAL A 592 -14.73 -2.55 19.53
CA VAL A 592 -15.71 -2.76 18.45
C VAL A 592 -15.29 -4.01 17.70
N ILE A 593 -16.21 -4.95 17.59
CA ILE A 593 -15.95 -6.27 16.99
C ILE A 593 -16.93 -6.45 15.84
N ALA A 594 -16.39 -6.53 14.63
CA ALA A 594 -17.15 -6.82 13.43
C ALA A 594 -16.88 -8.27 12.99
N LYS A 595 -17.96 -9.04 12.81
CA LYS A 595 -17.89 -10.37 12.17
C LYS A 595 -18.67 -10.34 10.88
N VAL A 596 -17.97 -10.56 9.78
CA VAL A 596 -18.55 -10.60 8.43
C VAL A 596 -18.11 -11.87 7.73
N SER A 597 -18.94 -12.39 6.83
CA SER A 597 -18.46 -13.44 5.94
C SER A 597 -17.69 -12.80 4.81
N TRP A 598 -16.43 -13.18 4.74
CA TRP A 598 -15.52 -12.89 3.64
C TRP A 598 -15.74 -13.90 2.52
#